data_AF-A0A7W1BAJ3-F1
#
_entry.id   AF-A0A7W1BAJ3-F1
#
_cell.length_a   1.000
_cell.length_b   1.000
_cell.length_c   1.000
_cell.angle_alpha   90.00
_cell.angle_beta   90.00
_cell.angle_gamma   90.00
#
_symmetry.space_group_name_H-M   'P 1'
#
loop_
_entity.id
_entity.type
_entity.pdbx_description
1 polymer ?
#
loop_
_entity_poly.entity_id
_entity_poly.type
_entity_poly.pdbx_seq_one_letter_code
_entity_poly.pdbx_strand_id
1 'polypeptide(L)' 'DLTFFPIPSRAENIAPGHGNTILFTEFGDNKIAQITTDGIVTESPEFRFSEPTGITAGRRRSVWFLGYGNEKVYRTAFPH' A
#
# COMPACT_ATOMS: atom_id res chain seq x y z
N ASP A 1 -24.63 6.09 3.43
CA ASP A 1 -23.85 7.28 3.03
C ASP A 1 -22.58 6.87 2.32
N LEU A 2 -22.16 7.66 1.34
CA LEU A 2 -20.98 7.42 0.50
C LEU A 2 -19.94 8.51 0.78
N THR A 3 -18.71 8.10 1.09
CA THR A 3 -17.59 9.00 1.38
C THR A 3 -16.43 8.68 0.42
N PHE A 4 -15.76 9.71 -0.07
CA PHE A 4 -14.60 9.59 -0.95
C PHE A 4 -13.35 10.13 -0.25
N PHE A 5 -12.22 9.45 -0.44
CA PHE A 5 -10.92 9.92 0.02
C PHE A 5 -10.00 10.13 -1.20
N PRO A 6 -9.35 11.29 -1.33
CA PRO A 6 -8.39 11.51 -2.39
C PRO A 6 -7.16 10.64 -2.17
N ILE A 7 -6.65 10.04 -3.24
CA ILE A 7 -5.36 9.34 -3.27
C ILE A 7 -4.45 10.00 -4.31
N PRO A 8 -3.13 10.03 -4.08
CA PRO A 8 -2.22 10.82 -4.91
C PRO A 8 -1.98 10.21 -6.30
N SER A 9 -2.14 8.89 -6.46
CA SER A 9 -1.78 8.19 -7.70
C SER A 9 -2.73 7.05 -8.07
N ARG A 10 -2.36 6.29 -9.11
CA ARG A 10 -3.14 5.16 -9.65
C ARG A 10 -3.08 3.96 -8.69
N ALA A 11 -4.03 3.91 -7.74
CA ALA A 11 -4.25 2.73 -6.93
C ALA A 11 -4.76 1.55 -7.78
N GLU A 12 -4.28 0.35 -7.48
CA GLU A 12 -4.65 -0.86 -8.22
C GLU A 12 -5.29 -1.94 -7.33
N ASN A 13 -4.67 -2.26 -6.19
CA ASN A 13 -5.16 -3.27 -5.25
C ASN A 13 -5.32 -2.69 -3.84
N ILE A 14 -6.17 -3.30 -3.04
CA ILE A 14 -6.50 -2.85 -1.68
C ILE A 14 -6.67 -4.04 -0.73
N ALA A 15 -6.23 -3.90 0.53
CA ALA A 15 -6.39 -4.93 1.55
C ALA A 15 -6.53 -4.32 2.96
N PRO A 16 -7.11 -5.04 3.93
CA PRO A 16 -7.07 -4.62 5.33
C PRO A 16 -5.62 -4.42 5.82
N GLY A 17 -5.40 -3.30 6.52
CA GLY A 17 -4.14 -3.00 7.20
C GLY A 17 -4.13 -3.40 8.67
N HIS A 18 -3.20 -2.82 9.42
CA HIS A 18 -3.15 -2.95 10.88
C HIS A 18 -3.99 -1.84 11.53
N GLY A 19 -4.81 -2.17 12.53
CA GLY A 19 -5.69 -1.20 13.19
C GLY A 19 -6.75 -0.64 12.23
N ASN A 20 -7.08 0.65 12.35
CA ASN A 20 -8.06 1.32 11.50
C ASN A 20 -7.43 1.84 10.20
N THR A 21 -6.67 0.98 9.51
CA THR A 21 -6.03 1.33 8.24
C THR A 21 -6.40 0.37 7.13
N ILE A 22 -6.33 0.89 5.91
CA ILE A 22 -6.49 0.15 4.67
C ILE A 22 -5.20 0.33 3.87
N LEU A 23 -4.65 -0.77 3.36
CA LEU A 23 -3.45 -0.80 2.51
C LEU A 23 -3.87 -0.73 1.05
N PHE A 24 -3.11 -0.04 0.22
CA PHE A 24 -3.28 -0.09 -1.23
C PHE A 24 -1.94 -0.01 -1.97
N THR A 25 -1.89 -0.55 -3.18
CA THR A 25 -0.73 -0.46 -4.07
C THR A 25 -0.88 0.72 -5.02
N GLU A 26 0.23 1.37 -5.34
CA GLU A 26 0.32 2.48 -6.29
C GLU A 26 1.16 2.05 -7.49
N PHE A 27 0.51 1.40 -8.46
CA PHE A 27 1.16 0.65 -9.53
C PHE A 27 2.15 1.51 -10.33
N GLY A 28 1.69 2.66 -10.81
CA GLY A 28 2.47 3.54 -11.68
C GLY A 28 3.64 4.25 -10.97
N ASP A 29 3.50 4.45 -9.66
CA ASP A 29 4.47 5.20 -8.86
C ASP A 29 5.47 4.29 -8.14
N ASN A 30 5.32 2.97 -8.28
CA ASN A 30 6.16 1.97 -7.62
C ASN A 30 6.15 2.10 -6.10
N LYS A 31 5.00 2.45 -5.51
CA LYS A 31 4.83 2.63 -4.06
C LYS A 31 3.71 1.75 -3.51
N ILE A 32 3.67 1.66 -2.19
CA ILE A 32 2.49 1.23 -1.45
C ILE A 32 2.08 2.33 -0.49
N ALA A 33 0.83 2.35 -0.08
CA ALA A 33 0.34 3.32 0.88
C ALA A 33 -0.64 2.68 1.87
N GLN A 34 -0.83 3.35 3.00
CA GLN A 34 -1.91 3.09 3.93
C GLN A 34 -2.76 4.34 4.09
N ILE A 35 -4.06 4.17 4.27
CA ILE A 35 -5.00 5.24 4.61
C ILE A 35 -5.74 4.89 5.89
N THR A 36 -5.88 5.85 6.82
CA THR A 36 -6.76 5.68 7.99
C THR A 36 -8.24 5.79 7.59
N THR A 37 -9.15 5.28 8.41
CA THR A 37 -10.60 5.47 8.17
C THR A 37 -11.04 6.94 8.20
N ASP A 38 -10.20 7.82 8.74
CA ASP A 38 -10.42 9.27 8.78
C ASP A 38 -9.77 10.00 7.58
N GLY A 39 -9.15 9.26 6.66
CA GLY A 39 -8.63 9.79 5.39
C GLY A 39 -7.16 10.22 5.39
N ILE A 40 -6.39 9.89 6.42
CA ILE A 40 -4.97 10.26 6.49
C ILE A 40 -4.15 9.21 5.73
N VAL A 41 -3.47 9.65 4.67
CA VAL A 41 -2.63 8.80 3.82
C VAL A 41 -1.17 8.85 4.27
N THR A 42 -0.49 7.70 4.27
CA THR A 42 0.95 7.57 4.41
C THR A 42 1.49 6.70 3.28
N GLU A 43 2.35 7.28 2.44
CA GLU A 43 3.01 6.58 1.34
C GLU A 43 4.36 5.99 1.78
N SER A 44 4.78 4.92 1.10
CA SER A 44 6.14 4.41 1.19
C SER A 44 7.10 5.23 0.32
N PRO A 45 8.43 5.07 0.52
CA PRO A 45 9.39 5.37 -0.54
C PRO A 45 9.14 4.55 -1.81
N GLU A 46 9.73 4.97 -2.93
CA GLU A 46 9.68 4.24 -4.20
C GLU A 46 10.44 2.90 -4.10
N PHE A 47 9.78 1.81 -4.49
CA PHE A 47 10.38 0.51 -4.73
C PHE A 47 10.62 0.35 -6.24
N ARG A 48 11.71 0.95 -6.74
CA ARG A 48 11.99 1.07 -8.17
C ARG A 48 11.69 -0.20 -8.99
N PHE A 49 10.94 -0.01 -10.08
CA PHE A 49 10.49 -1.06 -11.02
C PHE A 49 9.66 -2.18 -10.37
N SER A 50 9.03 -1.92 -9.22
CA SER A 50 8.23 -2.96 -8.55
C SER A 50 6.89 -3.17 -9.22
N GLU A 51 6.21 -2.13 -9.72
CA GLU A 51 4.84 -2.23 -10.24
C GLU A 51 3.92 -3.09 -9.31
N PRO A 52 3.60 -2.60 -8.11
CA PRO A 52 2.99 -3.43 -7.07
C PRO A 52 1.53 -3.77 -7.38
N THR A 53 1.19 -5.06 -7.40
CA THR A 53 -0.14 -5.56 -7.86
C THR A 53 -0.94 -6.32 -6.80
N GLY A 54 -0.32 -6.80 -5.72
CA GLY A 54 -1.00 -7.49 -4.62
C GLY A 54 -0.38 -7.13 -3.28
N ILE A 55 -1.18 -7.01 -2.22
CA ILE A 55 -0.74 -6.51 -0.91
C ILE A 55 -1.50 -7.18 0.25
N THR A 56 -0.83 -7.39 1.38
CA THR A 56 -1.46 -7.86 2.62
C THR A 56 -0.70 -7.40 3.86
N ALA A 57 -1.41 -7.19 4.95
CA ALA A 57 -0.81 -7.11 6.28
C ALA A 57 -0.19 -8.45 6.67
N GLY A 58 0.93 -8.41 7.39
CA GLY A 58 1.61 -9.55 8.00
C GLY A 58 1.87 -9.33 9.49
N ARG A 59 2.51 -10.30 10.16
CA ARG A 59 2.80 -10.21 11.61
C ARG A 59 3.70 -9.03 11.95
N ARG A 60 3.58 -8.50 13.18
CA ARG A 60 4.46 -7.44 13.74
C ARG A 60 4.53 -6.18 12.86
N ARG A 61 3.36 -5.65 12.46
CA ARG A 61 3.22 -4.47 11.59
C ARG A 61 3.89 -4.59 10.22
N SER A 62 4.26 -5.80 9.79
CA SER A 62 4.78 -5.99 8.44
C SER A 62 3.67 -5.84 7.40
N VAL A 63 4.07 -5.41 6.22
CA VAL A 63 3.28 -5.39 4.99
C VAL A 63 4.04 -6.18 3.95
N TRP A 64 3.32 -7.05 3.25
CA TRP A 64 3.85 -7.86 2.16
C TRP A 64 3.18 -7.46 0.87
N PHE A 65 3.95 -7.40 -0.22
CA PHE A 65 3.39 -7.12 -1.53
C PHE A 65 4.18 -7.82 -2.65
N LEU A 66 3.52 -8.01 -3.78
CA LEU A 66 4.11 -8.55 -5.01
C LEU A 66 4.55 -7.39 -5.90
N GLY A 67 5.84 -7.37 -6.26
CA GLY A 67 6.35 -6.51 -7.32
C GLY A 67 6.29 -7.25 -8.65
N TYR A 68 5.30 -6.94 -9.48
CA TYR A 68 5.11 -7.57 -10.78
C TYR A 68 6.25 -7.20 -11.76
N GLY A 69 6.65 -5.94 -11.80
CA GLY A 69 7.59 -5.41 -12.79
C GLY A 69 9.03 -5.93 -12.64
N ASN A 70 9.37 -6.49 -11.47
CA ASN A 70 10.69 -7.06 -11.21
C ASN A 70 10.67 -8.44 -10.54
N GLU A 71 9.50 -9.10 -10.53
CA GLU A 71 9.32 -10.49 -10.09
C GLU A 71 9.76 -10.75 -8.64
N LYS A 72 9.48 -9.81 -7.73
CA LYS A 72 9.89 -9.92 -6.31
C LYS A 72 8.72 -9.96 -5.34
N VAL A 73 8.95 -10.58 -4.20
CA VAL A 73 8.11 -10.45 -3.00
C VAL A 73 8.80 -9.52 -2.03
N TYR A 74 8.09 -8.48 -1.61
CA TYR A 74 8.60 -7.49 -0.66
C TYR A 74 8.00 -7.72 0.73
N ARG A 75 8.80 -7.44 1.75
CA ARG A 75 8.35 -7.25 3.13
C ARG A 75 8.86 -5.92 3.64
N THR A 76 7.96 -5.05 4.06
CA THR A 76 8.28 -3.73 4.62
C THR A 76 7.40 -3.41 5.83
N ALA A 77 7.50 -2.21 6.37
CA ALA A 77 6.59 -1.64 7.36
C ALA A 77 6.52 -0.13 7.17
N PHE A 78 5.37 0.48 7.48
CA PHE A 78 5.27 1.94 7.55
C PHE A 78 5.95 2.45 8.82
N PRO A 79 6.66 3.60 8.75
CA PRO A 79 7.23 4.26 9.91
C PRO A 79 6.14 4.54 10.97
N HIS A 80 6.57 4.67 12.22
CA HIS A 80 5.72 5.04 13.35
C HIS A 80 5.51 6.54 13.41
#